data_AF-A0AAW0GPK4-F1
#
_entry.id   AF-A0AAW0GPK4-F1
#
_cell.length_a   1.000
_cell.length_b   1.000
_cell.length_c   1.000
_cell.angle_alpha   90.00
_cell.angle_beta   90.00
_cell.angle_gamma   90.00
#
_symmetry.space_group_name_H-M   'P 1'
#
loop_
_entity.id
_entity.type
_entity.pdbx_description
1 polymer ?
#
loop_
_entity_poly.entity_id
_entity_poly.type
_entity_poly.pdbx_seq_one_letter_code
_entity_poly.pdbx_strand_id
1 'polypeptide(L)'
;MSSPTSAAQDLPHYVLVSHTSGGGNPNPNAAPSATTFSHPIIEYHYADDSPNTLLPKEGEHVIVLDYSGSAEIPSTVKSLSSDLAAVGLRVTEAPGATTHEDGTIRNNKMFVIDTISLPEEIVDIDQFNSAHDVLARFKQRNAVLHQALEYGQHTAQLDTDAAPIPSLTSPVPEE
;
A
#
# COMPACT_ATOMS: atom_id res chain seq x y z
N MET A 1 -16.70 14.75 30.12
CA MET A 1 -16.46 13.50 29.38
C MET A 1 -17.02 13.72 27.99
N SER A 2 -16.17 14.13 27.06
CA SER A 2 -16.58 14.50 25.71
C SER A 2 -16.06 13.43 24.76
N SER A 3 -16.97 12.66 24.18
CA SER A 3 -16.65 11.66 23.16
C SER A 3 -16.31 12.36 21.83
N PRO A 4 -15.23 12.00 21.13
CA PRO A 4 -14.98 12.48 19.77
C PRO A 4 -15.67 11.53 18.77
N THR A 5 -16.93 11.78 18.42
CA THR A 5 -17.69 10.90 17.50
C THR A 5 -17.70 11.34 16.03
N SER A 6 -17.06 12.45 15.66
CA SER A 6 -17.04 12.88 14.24
C SER A 6 -15.81 12.41 13.44
N ALA A 7 -14.70 12.03 14.10
CA ALA A 7 -13.47 11.62 13.42
C ALA A 7 -13.48 10.14 12.97
N ALA A 8 -14.32 9.30 13.61
CA ALA A 8 -14.33 7.86 13.37
C ALA A 8 -14.93 7.45 12.01
N GLN A 9 -15.70 8.31 11.34
CA GLN A 9 -16.42 7.96 10.11
C GLN A 9 -15.55 7.95 8.85
N ASP A 10 -14.36 8.58 8.88
CA ASP A 10 -13.47 8.67 7.70
C ASP A 10 -12.17 7.86 7.84
N LEU A 11 -11.98 7.16 8.96
CA LEU A 11 -10.76 6.38 9.18
C LEU A 11 -10.64 5.24 8.15
N PRO A 12 -9.42 4.95 7.66
CA PRO A 12 -9.18 3.80 6.79
C PRO A 12 -9.69 2.51 7.42
N HIS A 13 -10.71 1.90 6.82
CA HIS A 13 -11.33 0.69 7.37
C HIS A 13 -10.94 -0.56 6.56
N TYR A 14 -10.87 -0.42 5.23
CA TYR A 14 -10.50 -1.50 4.34
C TYR A 14 -9.01 -1.39 4.01
N VAL A 15 -8.18 -2.19 4.68
CA VAL A 15 -6.73 -2.23 4.44
C VAL A 15 -6.31 -3.64 4.04
N LEU A 16 -5.56 -3.76 2.95
CA LEU A 16 -4.95 -5.00 2.49
C LEU A 16 -3.44 -4.82 2.34
N VAL A 17 -2.69 -5.86 2.70
CA VAL A 17 -1.25 -5.92 2.44
C VAL A 17 -0.99 -6.93 1.34
N SER A 18 -0.38 -6.46 0.26
CA SER A 18 0.05 -7.23 -0.91
C SER A 18 1.53 -7.55 -0.76
N HIS A 19 1.83 -8.79 -0.40
CA HIS A 19 3.19 -9.27 -0.26
C HIS A 19 3.67 -9.83 -1.59
N THR A 20 4.72 -9.22 -2.13
CA THR A 20 5.45 -9.78 -3.26
C THR A 20 6.71 -10.45 -2.73
N SER A 21 6.85 -11.74 -3.04
CA SER A 21 8.11 -12.42 -2.78
C SER A 21 9.10 -11.91 -3.81
N GLY A 22 10.20 -11.30 -3.36
CA GLY A 22 11.33 -10.93 -4.22
C GLY A 22 12.07 -12.18 -4.75
N GLY A 23 11.37 -13.06 -5.47
CA GLY A 23 11.88 -14.26 -6.10
C GLY A 23 12.31 -13.95 -7.53
N GLY A 24 13.37 -13.18 -7.68
CA GLY A 24 13.97 -12.89 -8.98
C GLY A 24 14.86 -14.05 -9.41
N ASN A 25 14.31 -15.06 -10.08
CA ASN A 25 15.12 -15.82 -11.01
C ASN A 25 15.33 -14.91 -12.24
N PRO A 26 16.56 -14.50 -12.60
CA PRO A 26 16.82 -13.64 -13.77
C PRO A 26 16.51 -14.32 -15.11
N ASN A 27 15.89 -15.50 -15.08
CA ASN A 27 15.42 -16.19 -16.25
C ASN A 27 14.22 -15.44 -16.87
N PRO A 28 14.29 -14.98 -18.13
CA PRO A 28 13.16 -14.35 -18.82
C PRO A 28 11.97 -15.31 -19.04
N ASN A 29 12.15 -16.61 -18.81
CA ASN A 29 11.08 -17.62 -18.79
C ASN A 29 10.59 -17.98 -17.38
N ALA A 30 11.00 -17.25 -16.33
CA ALA A 30 10.51 -17.49 -14.98
C ALA A 30 9.04 -17.04 -14.86
N ALA A 31 8.25 -17.83 -14.13
CA ALA A 31 6.88 -17.46 -13.79
C ALA A 31 6.86 -16.13 -13.02
N PRO A 32 5.82 -15.30 -13.19
CA PRO A 32 5.69 -14.03 -12.48
C PRO A 32 5.77 -14.26 -10.96
N SER A 33 6.41 -13.33 -10.25
CA SER A 33 6.51 -13.38 -8.79
C SER A 33 5.12 -13.52 -8.17
N ALA A 34 4.96 -14.52 -7.29
CA ALA A 34 3.70 -14.75 -6.62
C ALA A 34 3.39 -13.57 -5.68
N THR A 35 2.21 -12.99 -5.84
CA THR A 35 1.66 -11.97 -4.95
C THR A 35 0.65 -12.62 -4.02
N THR A 36 0.80 -12.42 -2.72
CA THR A 36 -0.15 -12.91 -1.72
C THR A 36 -0.78 -11.73 -0.98
N PHE A 37 -2.07 -11.82 -0.66
CA PHE A 37 -2.79 -10.77 0.06
C PHE A 37 -3.10 -11.21 1.48
N SER A 38 -2.97 -10.29 2.44
CA SER A 38 -3.29 -10.54 3.85
C SER A 38 -3.99 -9.33 4.47
N HIS A 39 -4.72 -9.59 5.55
CA HIS A 39 -5.37 -8.54 6.35
C HIS A 39 -4.47 -8.22 7.55
N PRO A 40 -4.08 -6.96 7.74
CA PRO A 40 -3.34 -6.55 8.91
C PRO A 40 -4.27 -6.40 10.12
N ILE A 41 -3.68 -6.42 11.31
CA ILE A 41 -4.32 -5.86 12.50
C ILE A 41 -4.14 -4.33 12.40
N ILE A 42 -5.25 -3.59 12.50
CA ILE A 42 -5.24 -2.13 12.35
C ILE A 42 -5.32 -1.50 13.74
N GLU A 43 -4.32 -0.68 14.06
CA GLU A 43 -4.28 0.16 15.25
C GLU A 43 -4.22 1.62 14.82
N TYR A 44 -5.09 2.46 15.38
CA TYR A 44 -5.12 3.89 15.09
C TYR A 44 -4.36 4.65 16.17
N HIS A 45 -3.36 5.39 15.76
CA HIS A 45 -2.58 6.27 16.64
C HIS A 45 -2.82 7.72 16.27
N TYR A 46 -3.03 8.55 17.29
CA TYR A 46 -3.24 9.98 17.16
C TYR A 46 -1.99 10.75 17.60
N ALA A 47 -1.94 12.05 17.31
CA ALA A 47 -0.77 12.88 17.56
C ALA A 47 -0.41 13.02 19.06
N ASP A 48 -1.36 12.74 19.95
CA ASP A 48 -1.20 12.76 21.40
C ASP A 48 -0.80 11.40 22.00
N ASP A 49 -0.75 10.34 21.20
CA ASP A 49 -0.30 9.02 21.65
C ASP A 49 1.22 8.95 21.83
N SER A 50 1.66 8.06 22.72
CA SER A 50 3.08 7.83 22.97
C SER A 50 3.73 7.12 21.77
N PRO A 51 4.88 7.58 21.25
CA PRO A 51 5.54 6.94 20.11
C PRO A 51 6.09 5.54 20.43
N ASN A 52 6.23 5.19 21.71
CA ASN A 52 6.74 3.89 22.13
C ASN A 52 5.77 2.73 21.84
N THR A 53 4.49 3.02 21.55
CA THR A 53 3.51 1.98 21.21
C THR A 53 3.74 1.40 19.80
N LEU A 54 4.44 2.14 18.93
CA LEU A 54 4.69 1.78 17.53
C LEU A 54 5.93 0.89 17.32
N LEU A 55 6.65 0.56 18.40
CA LEU A 55 7.88 -0.22 18.29
C LEU A 55 7.55 -1.70 18.00
N PRO A 56 8.10 -2.28 16.93
CA PRO A 56 7.91 -3.69 16.63
C PRO A 56 8.38 -4.59 17.78
N LYS A 57 7.60 -5.63 18.08
CA LYS A 57 8.05 -6.74 18.93
C LYS A 57 8.75 -7.80 18.09
N GLU A 58 9.44 -8.73 18.75
CA GLU A 58 10.09 -9.85 18.04
C GLU A 58 9.06 -10.65 17.23
N GLY A 59 9.33 -10.83 15.93
CA GLY A 59 8.45 -11.54 15.01
C GLY A 59 7.24 -10.73 14.50
N GLU A 60 7.16 -9.44 14.81
CA GLU A 60 6.09 -8.56 14.35
C GLU A 60 6.53 -7.69 13.17
N HIS A 61 5.69 -7.58 12.15
CA HIS A 61 5.88 -6.63 11.06
C HIS A 61 4.97 -5.42 11.25
N VAL A 62 5.56 -4.27 11.56
CA VAL A 62 4.82 -3.02 11.73
C VAL A 62 4.94 -2.17 10.48
N ILE A 63 3.78 -1.75 9.98
CA ILE A 63 3.64 -0.85 8.83
C ILE A 63 2.81 0.35 9.30
N VAL A 64 3.31 1.56 9.04
CA VAL A 64 2.67 2.81 9.42
C VAL A 64 2.06 3.44 8.18
N LEU A 65 0.75 3.67 8.21
CA LEU A 65 0.01 4.48 7.25
C LEU A 65 -0.25 5.87 7.86
N ASP A 66 0.51 6.86 7.40
CA ASP A 66 0.29 8.26 7.76
C ASP A 66 -0.92 8.77 6.96
N TYR A 67 -2.12 8.69 7.56
CA TYR A 67 -3.38 9.10 6.94
C TYR A 67 -3.68 10.58 7.23
N SER A 68 -3.88 11.38 6.19
CA SER A 68 -4.09 12.83 6.31
C SER A 68 -5.57 13.24 6.33
N GLY A 69 -6.49 12.37 5.93
CA GLY A 69 -7.92 12.68 5.72
C GLY A 69 -8.24 13.74 4.65
N SER A 70 -7.22 14.42 4.12
CA SER A 70 -7.35 15.49 3.15
C SER A 70 -6.98 15.00 1.76
N ALA A 71 -7.80 15.32 0.77
CA ALA A 71 -7.47 15.07 -0.63
C ALA A 71 -6.22 15.85 -1.10
N GLU A 72 -5.83 16.90 -0.37
CA GLU A 72 -4.68 17.75 -0.72
C GLU A 72 -3.34 17.19 -0.22
N ILE A 73 -3.36 16.34 0.81
CA ILE A 73 -2.16 15.76 1.40
C ILE A 73 -2.18 14.25 1.14
N PRO A 74 -1.30 13.70 0.30
CA PRO A 74 -1.31 12.26 0.04
C PRO A 74 -0.95 11.48 1.30
N SER A 75 -1.71 10.43 1.59
CA SER A 75 -1.34 9.47 2.64
C SER A 75 -0.05 8.76 2.26
N THR A 76 0.84 8.54 3.23
CA THR A 76 2.13 7.86 3.00
C THR A 76 2.24 6.57 3.80
N VAL A 77 3.02 5.62 3.32
CA VAL A 77 3.29 4.37 4.02
C VAL A 77 4.78 4.22 4.31
N LYS A 78 5.08 3.70 5.50
CA LYS A 78 6.44 3.33 5.92
C LYS A 78 6.42 1.95 6.57
N SER A 79 7.47 1.17 6.36
CA SER A 79 7.69 -0.05 7.14
C SER A 79 8.68 0.26 8.28
N LEU A 80 8.40 -0.28 9.46
CA LEU A 80 9.31 -0.27 10.61
C LEU A 80 10.00 -1.63 10.81
N SER A 81 9.76 -2.58 9.89
CA SER A 81 10.31 -3.93 9.94
C SER A 81 11.67 -4.00 9.24
N SER A 82 12.58 -4.84 9.73
CA SER A 82 13.92 -5.01 9.15
C SER A 82 13.95 -5.82 7.86
N ASP A 83 13.00 -6.73 7.69
CA ASP A 83 12.92 -7.73 6.62
C ASP A 83 11.71 -7.53 5.70
N LEU A 84 10.99 -6.43 5.86
CA LEU A 84 9.83 -6.09 5.03
C LEU A 84 9.92 -4.63 4.61
N ALA A 85 9.97 -4.37 3.31
CA ALA A 85 9.92 -3.03 2.75
C ALA A 85 8.50 -2.72 2.27
N ALA A 86 7.97 -1.55 2.63
CA ALA A 86 6.80 -1.00 1.97
C ALA A 86 7.24 -0.25 0.71
N VAL A 87 6.69 -0.64 -0.43
CA VAL A 87 7.08 -0.09 -1.74
C VAL A 87 5.99 0.76 -2.38
N GLY A 88 4.74 0.64 -1.93
CA GLY A 88 3.65 1.40 -2.52
C GLY A 88 2.40 1.44 -1.66
N LEU A 89 1.57 2.46 -1.94
CA LEU A 89 0.20 2.58 -1.45
C LEU A 89 -0.72 2.85 -2.63
N ARG A 90 -1.74 2.00 -2.79
CA ARG A 90 -2.80 2.17 -3.78
C ARG A 90 -4.12 2.39 -3.04
N VAL A 91 -4.94 3.29 -3.55
CA VAL A 91 -6.26 3.57 -2.98
C VAL A 91 -7.30 3.29 -4.05
N THR A 92 -8.19 2.36 -3.78
CA THR A 92 -9.26 1.95 -4.71
C THR A 92 -10.60 1.96 -3.98
N GLU A 93 -11.71 1.85 -4.71
CA GLU A 93 -13.02 1.66 -4.07
C GLU A 93 -13.09 0.23 -3.48
N ALA A 94 -13.60 0.10 -2.25
CA ALA A 94 -13.77 -1.19 -1.61
C ALA A 94 -14.95 -1.95 -2.25
N PRO A 95 -14.73 -3.16 -2.80
CA PRO A 95 -15.82 -3.95 -3.38
C PRO A 95 -16.90 -4.25 -2.34
N GLY A 96 -18.15 -3.89 -2.65
CA GLY A 96 -19.30 -4.18 -1.78
C GLY A 96 -19.59 -3.14 -0.68
N ALA A 97 -18.79 -2.08 -0.55
CA ALA A 97 -18.99 -1.02 0.46
C ALA A 97 -20.13 -0.03 0.10
N THR A 98 -20.67 -0.08 -1.13
CA THR A 98 -21.74 0.82 -1.58
C THR A 98 -23.12 0.49 -1.01
N THR A 99 -23.28 -0.65 -0.33
CA THR A 99 -24.54 -1.16 0.22
C THR A 99 -24.46 -1.26 1.74
N HIS A 100 -24.30 -0.13 2.44
CA HIS A 100 -24.49 -0.13 3.88
C HIS A 100 -25.98 -0.02 4.21
N GLU A 101 -26.60 -1.16 4.50
CA GLU A 101 -27.96 -1.31 5.02
C GLU A 101 -28.12 -0.80 6.47
N ASP A 102 -27.01 -0.51 7.16
CA ASP A 102 -26.97 -0.25 8.60
C ASP A 102 -26.60 1.20 8.99
N GLY A 103 -26.84 2.17 8.10
CA GLY A 103 -26.80 3.62 8.42
C GLY A 103 -25.45 4.19 8.88
N THR A 104 -24.39 3.39 8.94
CA THR A 104 -23.07 3.80 9.40
C THR A 104 -22.22 4.23 8.21
N ILE A 105 -22.01 5.54 8.06
CA ILE A 105 -21.13 6.12 7.04
C ILE A 105 -19.69 5.72 7.41
N ARG A 106 -19.09 4.80 6.65
CA ARG A 106 -17.67 4.44 6.75
C ARG A 106 -16.95 4.90 5.48
N ASN A 107 -15.62 5.01 5.57
CA ASN A 107 -14.80 5.26 4.40
C ASN A 107 -14.86 4.03 3.47
N ASN A 108 -15.47 4.20 2.28
CA ASN A 108 -15.61 3.16 1.27
C ASN A 108 -14.32 2.89 0.47
N LYS A 109 -13.21 3.56 0.81
CA LYS A 109 -11.93 3.35 0.15
C LYS A 109 -11.19 2.18 0.77
N MET A 110 -10.60 1.38 -0.12
CA MET A 110 -9.66 0.32 0.18
C MET A 110 -8.23 0.80 -0.05
N PHE A 111 -7.40 0.65 0.97
CA PHE A 111 -5.98 0.95 0.94
C PHE A 111 -5.22 -0.36 0.76
N VAL A 112 -4.52 -0.49 -0.37
CA VAL A 112 -3.67 -1.64 -0.68
C VAL A 112 -2.22 -1.23 -0.52
N ILE A 113 -1.55 -1.81 0.47
CA ILE A 113 -0.14 -1.57 0.76
C ILE A 113 0.68 -2.65 0.07
N ASP A 114 1.58 -2.23 -0.82
CA ASP A 114 2.48 -3.15 -1.50
C ASP A 114 3.77 -3.30 -0.70
N THR A 115 4.13 -4.55 -0.42
CA THR A 115 5.31 -4.91 0.36
C THR A 115 6.20 -5.91 -0.37
N ILE A 116 7.50 -5.86 -0.07
CA ILE A 116 8.50 -6.80 -0.55
C ILE A 116 9.26 -7.35 0.65
N SER A 117 9.32 -8.68 0.77
CA SER A 117 10.19 -9.33 1.75
C SER A 117 11.65 -9.18 1.33
N LEU A 118 12.44 -8.62 2.24
CA LEU A 118 13.89 -8.49 2.09
C LEU A 118 14.52 -9.77 2.65
N PRO A 119 15.39 -10.46 1.88
CA PRO A 119 16.10 -11.62 2.40
C PRO A 119 17.01 -11.17 3.55
N GLU A 120 16.84 -11.81 4.71
CA GLU A 120 17.60 -11.55 5.93
C GLU A 120 19.10 -11.61 5.66
N GLU A 121 19.85 -10.69 6.27
CA GLU A 121 21.28 -10.56 6.06
C GLU A 121 22.06 -11.60 6.89
N ILE A 122 21.80 -12.88 6.68
CA ILE A 122 22.73 -13.92 7.15
C ILE A 122 23.91 -13.89 6.17
N VAL A 123 24.84 -12.96 6.41
CA VAL A 123 26.12 -12.94 5.71
C VAL A 123 26.99 -14.04 6.29
N ASP A 124 26.69 -15.29 5.97
CA ASP A 124 27.78 -16.24 5.82
C ASP A 124 28.50 -15.82 4.55
N ILE A 125 29.64 -15.13 4.73
CA ILE A 125 30.52 -14.68 3.64
C ILE A 125 30.92 -15.89 2.75
N ASP A 126 30.90 -17.09 3.34
CA ASP A 126 31.15 -18.37 2.69
C ASP A 126 29.99 -18.89 1.83
N GLN A 127 28.80 -18.26 1.87
CA GLN A 127 27.61 -18.70 1.13
C GLN A 127 27.53 -18.10 -0.29
N PHE A 128 28.33 -17.06 -0.58
CA PHE A 128 28.46 -16.51 -1.94
C PHE A 128 29.46 -17.33 -2.77
N ASN A 129 29.03 -18.53 -3.16
CA ASN A 129 29.85 -19.47 -3.93
C ASN A 129 30.20 -18.96 -5.34
N SER A 130 29.58 -17.87 -5.82
CA SER A 130 29.93 -17.26 -7.10
C SER A 130 29.75 -15.74 -7.14
N ALA A 131 30.58 -15.07 -7.96
CA ALA A 131 30.43 -13.65 -8.27
C ALA A 131 29.09 -13.33 -8.96
N HIS A 132 28.47 -14.31 -9.61
CA HIS A 132 27.15 -14.15 -10.22
C HIS A 132 26.05 -14.00 -9.18
N ASP A 133 26.12 -14.72 -8.06
CA ASP A 133 25.13 -14.63 -6.98
C ASP A 133 25.17 -13.25 -6.31
N VAL A 134 26.39 -12.73 -6.08
CA VAL A 134 26.59 -11.37 -5.55
C VAL A 134 26.01 -10.32 -6.49
N LEU A 135 26.26 -10.44 -7.80
CA LEU A 135 25.74 -9.50 -8.79
C LEU A 135 24.21 -9.58 -8.93
N ALA A 136 23.64 -10.78 -8.93
CA ALA A 136 22.20 -10.98 -8.98
C ALA A 136 21.51 -10.34 -7.77
N ARG A 137 22.06 -10.56 -6.56
CA ARG A 137 21.57 -9.95 -5.32
C ARG A 137 21.68 -8.42 -5.35
N PHE A 138 22.80 -7.89 -5.84
CA PHE A 138 22.99 -6.44 -5.98
C PHE A 138 21.95 -5.82 -6.92
N LYS A 139 21.73 -6.44 -8.10
CA LYS A 139 20.72 -5.98 -9.06
C LYS A 139 19.31 -6.02 -8.47
N GLN A 140 18.97 -7.09 -7.77
CA GLN A 140 17.69 -7.23 -7.09
C GLN A 140 17.47 -6.11 -6.06
N ARG A 141 18.46 -5.87 -5.18
CA ARG A 141 18.37 -4.82 -4.16
C ARG A 141 18.21 -3.44 -4.80
N ASN A 142 18.99 -3.15 -5.84
CA ASN A 142 18.85 -1.87 -6.55
C ASN A 142 17.48 -1.73 -7.18
N ALA A 143 16.90 -2.79 -7.77
CA ALA A 143 15.56 -2.73 -8.32
C ALA A 143 14.52 -2.39 -7.24
N VAL A 144 14.60 -3.00 -6.06
CA VAL A 144 13.73 -2.67 -4.91
C VAL A 144 13.92 -1.23 -4.45
N LEU A 145 15.16 -0.75 -4.37
CA LEU A 145 15.45 0.64 -4.00
C LEU A 145 14.90 1.64 -5.02
N HIS A 146 15.08 1.38 -6.31
CA HIS A 146 14.50 2.20 -7.37
C HIS A 146 12.99 2.24 -7.26
N GLN A 147 12.36 1.08 -7.06
CA GLN A 147 10.92 0.99 -6.85
C GLN A 147 10.48 1.84 -5.65
N ALA A 148 11.09 1.64 -4.47
CA ALA A 148 10.74 2.38 -3.26
C ALA A 148 10.93 3.91 -3.39
N LEU A 149 11.92 4.36 -4.16
CA LEU A 149 12.21 5.79 -4.37
C LEU A 149 11.30 6.44 -5.41
N GLU A 150 10.96 5.74 -6.49
CA GLU A 150 10.10 6.26 -7.57
C GLU A 150 8.66 6.54 -7.08
N TYR A 151 8.16 5.77 -6.11
CA TYR A 151 6.80 5.95 -5.60
C TYR A 151 6.58 7.18 -4.72
N GLY A 152 7.65 7.89 -4.31
CA GLY A 152 7.51 9.22 -3.71
C GLY A 152 7.01 10.30 -4.69
N GLN A 153 7.09 10.05 -6.01
CA GLN A 153 6.75 11.06 -7.04
C GLN A 153 5.39 10.83 -7.73
N HIS A 154 4.87 9.59 -7.74
CA HIS A 154 3.65 9.25 -8.48
C HIS A 154 2.32 9.45 -7.72
N THR A 155 2.35 9.73 -6.41
CA THR A 155 1.14 10.07 -5.64
C THR A 155 0.56 11.45 -5.98
N ALA A 156 1.23 12.23 -6.85
CA ALA A 156 0.76 13.53 -7.32
C ALA A 156 -0.18 13.46 -8.54
N GLN A 157 -0.40 12.28 -9.15
CA GLN A 157 -1.23 12.17 -10.35
C GLN A 157 -2.54 11.45 -10.03
N LEU A 158 -3.46 12.18 -9.39
CA LEU A 158 -4.87 11.81 -9.40
C LEU A 158 -5.40 11.93 -10.83
N ASP A 159 -5.95 10.82 -11.31
CA ASP A 159 -6.62 10.65 -12.60
C ASP A 159 -7.56 11.81 -12.93
N THR A 160 -7.15 12.65 -13.88
CA THR A 160 -8.08 13.43 -14.69
C THR A 160 -8.50 12.56 -15.88
N ASP A 161 -9.21 11.47 -15.62
CA ASP A 161 -9.96 10.76 -16.66
C ASP A 161 -11.44 11.13 -16.51
N ALA A 162 -11.73 12.38 -16.87
CA ALA A 162 -13.10 12.83 -17.08
C ALA A 162 -13.59 12.23 -18.40
N ALA A 163 -14.29 11.10 -18.31
CA ALA A 163 -15.01 10.53 -19.44
C ALA A 163 -15.95 11.59 -20.08
N PRO A 164 -15.98 11.72 -21.41
CA PRO A 164 -16.90 12.64 -22.07
C PRO A 164 -18.33 12.09 -21.98
N ILE A 165 -19.21 12.86 -21.34
CA ILE A 165 -20.65 12.59 -21.25
C ILE A 165 -21.23 12.66 -22.67
N PRO A 166 -21.89 11.60 -23.20
CA PRO A 166 -22.67 11.73 -24.42
C PRO A 166 -23.95 12.52 -24.11
N SER A 167 -24.03 13.74 -24.61
CA SER A 167 -25.22 14.59 -24.54
C SER A 167 -26.38 13.96 -25.31
N LEU A 168 -27.40 13.48 -24.59
CA LEU A 168 -28.73 13.23 -25.13
C LEU A 168 -29.38 14.58 -25.47
N THR A 169 -29.53 14.87 -26.76
CA THR A 169 -30.49 15.86 -27.24
C THR A 169 -31.29 15.25 -28.38
N SER A 170 -32.56 15.01 -28.12
CA SER A 170 -33.58 14.97 -29.19
C SER A 170 -34.13 16.38 -29.33
N PRO A 171 -34.48 16.79 -30.56
CA PRO A 171 -35.83 17.31 -30.71
C PRO A 171 -36.54 16.74 -31.95
N VAL A 172 -37.86 16.58 -31.74
CA VAL A 172 -38.93 16.38 -32.71
C VAL A 172 -38.89 17.46 -33.80
N PRO A 173 -39.34 17.14 -35.03
CA PRO A 173 -40.11 18.12 -35.79
C PRO A 173 -41.51 17.57 -36.14
N GLU A 174 -42.48 18.44 -35.90
CA GLU A 174 -43.81 18.48 -36.51
C GLU A 174 -43.70 18.71 -38.02
N GLU A 175 -44.34 17.86 -38.83
CA GLU A 175 -45.47 18.19 -39.74
C GLU A 175 -45.95 16.92 -40.47
#